data_AF-A0A6V7XY81-F1
#
_entry.id   AF-A0A6V7XY81-F1
#
_cell.length_a   1.000
_cell.length_b   1.000
_cell.length_c   1.000
_cell.angle_alpha   90.00
_cell.angle_beta   90.00
_cell.angle_gamma   90.00
#
_symmetry.space_group_name_H-M   'P 1'
#
loop_
_entity.id
_entity.type
_entity.pdbx_description
1 polymer ?
#
loop_
_entity_poly.entity_id
_entity_poly.type
_entity_poly.pdbx_seq_one_letter_code
_entity_poly.pdbx_strand_id
1 'polypeptide(L)'
;MLQSWQRICSLAEQLNEEEKEENNNLIELEEKLEKLICKRLGQMLEDVGPSVTITSATNFLAFCVGIFTPTPEIQLFCAGNASAIFVDYIYQLFLFTPFLAISAKWEMKENAKKRCRHTLPVQRRFFLKISQKLAQFLRAYCRWISSGFTATLVATTLLIFWGLSAKWASKAIPNITPRKLFLADSPLNEARKKNFFTN
;
A
#
# COMPACT_ATOMS: atom_id res chain seq x y z
N MET A 1 -15.80 15.50 0.64
CA MET A 1 -15.73 14.18 1.33
C MET A 1 -16.56 14.07 2.62
N LEU A 2 -16.57 15.07 3.51
CA LEU A 2 -17.30 15.00 4.80
C LEU A 2 -18.84 15.00 4.63
N GLN A 3 -19.37 15.88 3.77
CA GLN A 3 -20.82 15.99 3.55
C GLN A 3 -21.42 14.74 2.89
N SER A 4 -20.70 14.09 1.97
CA SER A 4 -21.16 12.83 1.35
C SER A 4 -21.17 11.67 2.34
N TRP A 5 -20.24 11.66 3.30
CA TRP A 5 -20.23 10.64 4.36
C TRP A 5 -21.41 10.79 5.31
N GLN A 6 -21.72 12.03 5.70
CA GLN A 6 -22.85 12.31 6.58
C GLN A 6 -24.17 11.82 5.98
N ARG A 7 -24.38 11.98 4.67
CA ARG A 7 -25.56 11.47 3.95
C ARG A 7 -25.67 9.94 3.96
N ILE A 8 -24.54 9.24 3.81
CA ILE A 8 -24.51 7.77 3.88
C ILE A 8 -24.86 7.31 5.30
N CYS A 9 -24.31 7.98 6.32
CA CYS A 9 -24.63 7.66 7.71
C CYS A 9 -26.10 7.89 8.05
N SER A 10 -26.71 8.98 7.58
CA SER A 10 -28.13 9.24 7.84
C SER A 10 -29.04 8.21 7.17
N LEU A 11 -28.73 7.78 5.94
CA LEU A 11 -29.49 6.72 5.27
C LEU A 11 -29.35 5.36 5.98
N ALA A 12 -28.14 5.02 6.43
CA ALA A 12 -27.90 3.79 7.17
C ALA A 12 -28.68 3.76 8.51
N GLU A 13 -28.90 4.93 9.12
CA GLU A 13 -29.69 5.08 10.34
C GLU A 13 -31.18 4.91 10.06
N GLN A 14 -31.70 5.55 9.00
CA GLN A 14 -33.08 5.35 8.54
C GLN A 14 -33.37 3.87 8.22
N LEU A 15 -32.44 3.19 7.53
CA LEU A 15 -32.55 1.76 7.22
C LEU A 15 -32.74 0.89 8.46
N ASN A 16 -31.97 1.18 9.50
CA ASN A 16 -31.98 0.37 10.71
C ASN A 16 -33.24 0.62 11.57
N GLU A 17 -33.95 1.73 11.40
CA GLU A 17 -35.28 1.93 12.02
C GLU A 17 -36.40 1.28 11.18
N GLU A 18 -36.38 1.44 9.85
CA GLU A 18 -37.33 0.79 8.94
C GLU A 18 -37.25 -0.76 9.01
N GLU A 19 -36.05 -1.33 9.22
CA GLU A 19 -35.85 -2.77 9.44
C GLU A 19 -36.50 -3.27 10.75
N LYS A 20 -36.65 -2.41 11.77
CA LYS A 20 -37.37 -2.77 13.01
C LYS A 20 -38.88 -2.62 12.87
N GLU A 21 -39.34 -1.69 12.04
CA GLU A 21 -40.76 -1.42 11.82
C GLU A 21 -41.39 -2.33 10.73
N GLU A 22 -40.60 -3.21 10.11
CA GLU A 22 -41.03 -4.18 9.08
C GLU A 22 -41.79 -3.51 7.92
N ASN A 23 -41.25 -2.39 7.45
CA ASN A 23 -41.92 -1.51 6.48
C ASN A 23 -41.59 -1.86 5.01
N ASN A 24 -42.53 -1.62 4.10
CA ASN A 24 -42.37 -1.87 2.66
C ASN A 24 -41.27 -1.00 2.00
N ASN A 25 -40.83 0.06 2.66
CA ASN A 25 -39.82 0.99 2.14
C ASN A 25 -38.37 0.49 2.26
N LEU A 26 -38.14 -0.66 2.94
CA LEU A 26 -36.81 -1.18 3.24
C LEU A 26 -35.96 -1.43 1.98
N ILE A 27 -36.57 -2.04 0.94
CA ILE A 27 -35.87 -2.41 -0.30
C ILE A 27 -35.37 -1.15 -1.04
N GLU A 28 -36.20 -0.11 -1.14
CA GLU A 28 -35.83 1.14 -1.82
C GLU A 28 -34.66 1.83 -1.11
N LEU A 29 -34.65 1.78 0.22
CA LEU A 29 -33.62 2.43 1.02
C LEU A 29 -32.30 1.64 0.99
N GLU A 30 -32.33 0.31 0.91
CA GLU A 30 -31.14 -0.52 0.74
C GLU A 30 -30.49 -0.25 -0.62
N GLU A 31 -31.32 -0.14 -1.67
CA GLU A 31 -30.86 0.20 -3.01
C GLU A 31 -30.24 1.62 -3.06
N LYS A 32 -30.85 2.59 -2.37
CA LYS A 32 -30.29 3.94 -2.24
C LYS A 32 -28.96 3.95 -1.48
N LEU A 33 -28.83 3.19 -0.39
CA LEU A 33 -27.59 3.08 0.37
C LEU A 33 -26.47 2.47 -0.51
N GLU A 34 -26.76 1.38 -1.21
CA GLU A 34 -25.81 0.70 -2.07
C GLU A 34 -25.33 1.61 -3.21
N LYS A 35 -26.25 2.32 -3.88
CA LYS A 35 -25.89 3.33 -4.90
C LYS A 35 -24.97 4.41 -4.36
N LEU A 36 -25.18 4.89 -3.14
CA LEU A 36 -24.31 5.90 -2.52
C LEU A 36 -22.93 5.36 -2.15
N ILE A 37 -22.85 4.13 -1.64
CA ILE A 37 -21.58 3.45 -1.36
C ILE A 37 -20.80 3.25 -2.66
N CYS A 38 -21.44 2.67 -3.68
CA CYS A 38 -20.84 2.45 -5.00
C CYS A 38 -20.37 3.76 -5.64
N LYS A 39 -21.16 4.83 -5.57
CA LYS A 39 -20.76 6.15 -6.06
C LYS A 39 -19.52 6.68 -5.34
N ARG A 40 -19.45 6.52 -4.01
CA ARG A 40 -18.29 6.95 -3.23
C ARG A 40 -17.04 6.12 -3.54
N LEU A 41 -17.19 4.81 -3.67
CA LEU A 41 -16.10 3.92 -4.03
C LEU A 41 -15.60 4.19 -5.45
N GLY A 42 -16.50 4.47 -6.39
CA GLY A 42 -16.16 4.95 -7.72
C GLY A 42 -15.30 6.21 -7.69
N GLN A 43 -15.69 7.22 -6.91
CA GLN A 43 -14.88 8.43 -6.73
C GLN A 43 -13.51 8.16 -6.10
N MET A 44 -13.45 7.27 -5.11
CA MET A 44 -12.16 6.89 -4.51
C MET A 44 -11.26 6.14 -5.49
N LEU A 45 -11.85 5.27 -6.33
CA LEU A 45 -11.11 4.54 -7.35
C LEU A 45 -10.68 5.45 -8.50
N GLU A 46 -11.46 6.48 -8.84
CA GLU A 46 -11.09 7.52 -9.79
C GLU A 46 -9.86 8.31 -9.30
N ASP A 47 -9.82 8.66 -8.01
CA ASP A 47 -8.70 9.41 -7.43
C ASP A 47 -7.45 8.54 -7.21
N VAL A 48 -7.61 7.31 -6.72
CA VAL A 48 -6.49 6.45 -6.25
C VAL A 48 -6.08 5.39 -7.27
N GLY A 49 -7.01 4.93 -8.10
CA GLY A 49 -6.81 3.85 -9.08
C GLY A 49 -5.69 4.12 -10.10
N PRO A 50 -5.52 5.34 -10.64
CA PRO A 50 -4.40 5.65 -11.52
C PRO A 50 -3.04 5.46 -10.84
N SER A 51 -2.91 5.86 -9.57
CA SER A 51 -1.66 5.73 -8.80
C SER A 51 -1.29 4.26 -8.56
N VAL A 52 -2.27 3.44 -8.17
CA VAL A 52 -2.07 1.99 -7.98
C VAL A 52 -1.67 1.34 -9.30
N THR A 53 -2.36 1.68 -10.39
CA THR A 53 -2.07 1.14 -11.73
C THR A 53 -0.66 1.50 -12.19
N ILE A 54 -0.25 2.76 -12.06
CA ILE A 54 1.09 3.20 -12.46
C ILE A 54 2.16 2.47 -11.64
N THR A 55 1.95 2.34 -10.34
CA THR A 55 2.90 1.65 -9.44
C THR A 55 3.03 0.17 -9.81
N SER A 56 1.92 -0.56 -9.99
CA SER A 56 1.95 -1.97 -10.35
C SER A 56 2.51 -2.20 -11.76
N ALA A 57 2.14 -1.35 -12.72
CA ALA A 57 2.63 -1.42 -14.10
C ALA A 57 4.14 -1.15 -14.18
N THR A 58 4.66 -0.13 -13.50
CA THR A 58 6.10 0.17 -13.50
C THR A 58 6.90 -0.93 -12.82
N ASN A 59 6.42 -1.51 -11.71
CA ASN A 59 7.05 -2.67 -11.09
C ASN A 59 7.05 -3.89 -12.01
N PHE A 60 5.91 -4.20 -12.64
CA PHE A 60 5.81 -5.29 -13.61
C PHE A 60 6.81 -5.13 -14.76
N LEU A 61 6.87 -3.94 -15.37
CA LEU A 61 7.80 -3.65 -16.45
C LEU A 61 9.27 -3.73 -15.99
N ALA A 62 9.60 -3.25 -14.79
CA ALA A 62 10.94 -3.38 -14.24
C ALA A 62 11.37 -4.85 -14.09
N PHE A 63 10.47 -5.72 -13.62
CA PHE A 63 10.74 -7.15 -13.56
C PHE A 63 10.81 -7.80 -14.95
N CYS A 64 9.98 -7.37 -15.91
CA CYS A 64 10.09 -7.83 -17.29
C CYS A 64 11.46 -7.49 -17.91
N VAL A 65 12.00 -6.30 -17.65
CA VAL A 65 13.38 -5.95 -18.06
C VAL A 65 14.39 -6.87 -17.37
N GLY A 66 14.16 -7.22 -16.09
CA GLY A 66 14.99 -8.16 -15.34
C GLY A 66 15.06 -9.57 -15.93
N ILE A 67 14.02 -10.03 -16.65
CA ILE A 67 14.00 -11.34 -17.32
C ILE A 67 15.04 -11.42 -18.45
N PHE A 68 15.44 -10.29 -19.05
CA PHE A 68 16.47 -10.28 -20.10
C PHE A 68 17.91 -10.38 -19.55
N THR A 69 18.09 -10.47 -18.23
CA THR A 69 19.41 -10.64 -17.60
C THR A 69 20.01 -11.99 -17.99
N PRO A 70 21.32 -12.10 -18.30
CA PRO A 70 21.94 -13.36 -18.73
C PRO A 70 22.00 -14.46 -17.66
N THR A 71 21.77 -14.13 -16.38
CA THR A 71 21.86 -15.06 -15.25
C THR A 71 20.53 -15.81 -15.02
N PRO A 72 20.46 -17.14 -15.21
CA PRO A 72 19.19 -17.89 -15.22
C PRO A 72 18.44 -17.85 -13.89
N GLU A 73 19.13 -17.78 -12.76
CA GLU A 73 18.50 -17.67 -11.44
C GLU A 73 17.76 -16.34 -11.28
N ILE A 74 18.33 -15.25 -11.82
CA ILE A 74 17.71 -13.92 -11.79
C ILE A 74 16.51 -13.88 -12.74
N GLN A 75 16.60 -14.53 -13.90
CA GLN A 75 15.47 -14.63 -14.83
C GLN A 75 14.26 -15.30 -14.18
N LEU A 76 14.47 -16.45 -13.52
CA LEU A 76 13.39 -17.17 -12.85
C LEU A 76 12.77 -16.36 -11.72
N PHE A 77 13.61 -15.68 -10.93
CA PHE A 77 13.15 -14.78 -9.88
C PHE A 77 12.31 -13.62 -10.44
N CYS A 78 12.79 -12.95 -11.49
CA CYS A 78 12.09 -11.84 -12.12
C CYS A 78 10.78 -12.27 -12.79
N ALA A 79 10.77 -13.43 -13.47
CA ALA A 79 9.55 -13.99 -14.07
C ALA A 79 8.49 -14.33 -13.01
N GLY A 80 8.90 -14.94 -11.89
CA GLY A 80 8.02 -15.21 -10.76
C GLY A 80 7.40 -13.93 -10.19
N ASN A 81 8.21 -12.91 -9.90
CA ASN A 81 7.72 -11.64 -9.37
C ASN A 81 6.83 -10.88 -10.36
N ALA A 82 7.18 -10.86 -11.65
CA ALA A 82 6.34 -10.26 -12.69
C ALA A 82 4.95 -10.92 -12.72
N SER A 83 4.89 -12.25 -12.70
CA SER A 83 3.63 -12.99 -12.66
C SER A 83 2.82 -12.70 -11.38
N ALA A 84 3.48 -12.65 -10.21
CA ALA A 84 2.83 -12.38 -8.94
C ALA A 84 2.23 -10.97 -8.89
N ILE A 85 2.97 -9.95 -9.34
CA ILE A 85 2.50 -8.56 -9.37
C ILE A 85 1.35 -8.39 -10.37
N PHE A 86 1.42 -9.08 -11.51
CA PHE A 86 0.33 -9.07 -12.48
C PHE A 86 -0.96 -9.64 -11.88
N VAL A 87 -0.88 -10.80 -11.23
CA VAL A 87 -2.04 -11.42 -10.57
C VAL A 87 -2.54 -10.56 -9.41
N ASP A 88 -1.65 -10.01 -8.58
CA ASP A 88 -2.01 -9.09 -7.49
C ASP A 88 -2.77 -7.86 -8.01
N TYR A 89 -2.34 -7.27 -9.12
CA TYR A 89 -3.05 -6.15 -9.74
C TYR A 89 -4.47 -6.53 -10.19
N ILE A 90 -4.64 -7.70 -10.81
CA ILE A 90 -5.98 -8.20 -11.19
C ILE A 90 -6.84 -8.42 -9.93
N TYR A 91 -6.28 -8.99 -8.87
CA TYR A 91 -7.01 -9.21 -7.62
C TYR A 91 -7.39 -7.90 -6.92
N GLN A 92 -6.55 -6.87 -6.98
CA GLN A 92 -6.88 -5.56 -6.42
C GLN A 92 -8.06 -4.90 -7.15
N LEU A 93 -8.16 -5.05 -8.47
CA LEU A 93 -9.28 -4.50 -9.23
C LEU A 93 -10.57 -5.29 -9.02
N PHE A 94 -10.53 -6.62 -9.16
CA PHE A 94 -11.75 -7.43 -9.27
C PHE A 94 -12.21 -8.07 -7.96
N LEU A 95 -11.32 -8.34 -7.01
CA LEU A 95 -11.68 -8.98 -5.74
C LEU A 95 -11.72 -7.99 -4.58
N PHE A 96 -10.69 -7.13 -4.49
CA PHE A 96 -10.58 -6.22 -3.35
C PHE A 96 -11.63 -5.11 -3.38
N THR A 97 -11.95 -4.54 -4.55
CA THR A 97 -12.91 -3.43 -4.66
C THR A 97 -14.35 -3.84 -4.30
N PRO A 98 -14.89 -4.98 -4.79
CA PRO A 98 -16.19 -5.47 -4.32
C PRO A 98 -16.19 -5.87 -2.84
N PHE A 99 -15.11 -6.49 -2.36
CA PHE A 99 -14.98 -6.83 -0.95
C PHE A 99 -15.01 -5.59 -0.05
N LEU A 100 -14.38 -4.50 -0.48
CA LEU A 100 -14.42 -3.20 0.18
C LEU A 100 -15.84 -2.61 0.20
N ALA A 101 -16.64 -2.80 -0.86
CA ALA A 101 -18.04 -2.37 -0.91
C ALA A 101 -18.92 -3.11 0.10
N ILE A 102 -18.77 -4.43 0.18
CA ILE A 102 -19.49 -5.26 1.16
C ILE A 102 -19.08 -4.88 2.58
N SER A 103 -17.77 -4.74 2.82
CA SER A 103 -17.23 -4.33 4.12
C SER A 103 -17.74 -2.95 4.53
N ALA A 104 -17.82 -2.00 3.61
CA ALA A 104 -18.39 -0.67 3.87
C ALA A 104 -19.89 -0.76 4.23
N LYS A 105 -20.67 -1.60 3.54
CA LYS A 105 -22.09 -1.83 3.87
C LYS A 105 -22.24 -2.36 5.31
N TRP A 106 -21.42 -3.35 5.69
CA TRP A 106 -21.42 -3.90 7.04
C TRP A 106 -21.01 -2.88 8.10
N GLU A 107 -19.93 -2.13 7.86
CA GLU A 107 -19.46 -1.10 8.78
C GLU A 107 -20.53 -0.01 8.99
N MET A 108 -21.26 0.37 7.94
CA MET A 108 -22.33 1.35 8.03
C MET A 108 -23.52 0.84 8.87
N LYS A 109 -23.95 -0.41 8.65
CA LYS A 109 -25.04 -1.03 9.42
C LYS A 109 -24.67 -1.17 10.90
N GLU A 110 -23.42 -1.54 11.19
CA GLU A 110 -22.93 -1.63 12.57
C GLU A 110 -22.82 -0.25 13.24
N ASN A 111 -22.32 0.76 12.52
CA ASN A 111 -22.21 2.13 13.03
C ASN A 111 -23.58 2.76 13.30
N ALA A 112 -24.60 2.49 12.48
CA ALA A 112 -25.99 2.91 12.71
C ALA A 112 -26.53 2.34 14.04
N LYS A 113 -26.37 1.03 14.26
CA LYS A 113 -26.75 0.36 15.52
C LYS A 113 -26.01 0.90 16.75
N LYS A 114 -24.77 1.35 16.57
CA LYS A 114 -23.95 1.95 17.63
C LYS A 114 -24.28 3.42 17.89
N ARG A 115 -24.94 4.14 16.98
CA ARG A 115 -25.27 5.56 17.13
C ARG A 115 -26.61 5.83 17.80
N CYS A 116 -27.58 4.92 17.63
CA CYS A 116 -28.82 4.91 18.43
C CYS A 116 -28.54 4.72 19.94
N ARG A 117 -27.38 4.14 20.29
CA ARG A 117 -26.81 4.20 21.64
C ARG A 117 -25.83 5.37 21.65
N HIS A 118 -25.98 6.32 22.55
CA HIS A 118 -25.29 7.61 22.51
C HIS A 118 -23.77 7.55 22.84
N THR A 119 -23.04 6.56 22.32
CA THR A 119 -21.63 6.28 22.62
C THR A 119 -20.86 6.04 21.33
N LEU A 120 -20.20 7.09 20.82
CA LEU A 120 -19.11 6.93 19.85
C LEU A 120 -18.10 5.92 20.43
N PRO A 121 -17.83 4.78 19.77
CA PRO A 121 -16.97 3.74 20.33
C PRO A 121 -15.58 4.32 20.61
N VAL A 122 -15.02 3.99 21.79
CA VAL A 122 -13.71 4.47 22.29
C VAL A 122 -12.62 4.34 21.23
N GLN A 123 -12.64 3.26 20.46
CA GLN A 123 -11.69 2.97 19.37
C GLN A 123 -11.72 4.03 18.26
N ARG A 124 -12.90 4.56 17.90
CA ARG A 124 -13.04 5.60 16.87
C ARG A 124 -12.53 6.95 17.37
N ARG A 125 -12.75 7.30 18.65
CA ARG A 125 -12.16 8.51 19.27
C ARG A 125 -10.64 8.46 19.30
N PHE A 126 -10.06 7.31 19.61
CA PHE A 126 -8.60 7.13 19.58
C PHE A 126 -8.03 7.33 18.18
N PHE A 127 -8.65 6.71 17.16
CA PHE A 127 -8.24 6.84 15.77
C PHE A 127 -8.38 8.28 15.24
N LEU A 128 -9.46 8.97 15.61
CA LEU A 128 -9.66 10.39 15.31
C LEU A 128 -8.58 11.28 15.95
N LYS A 129 -8.25 11.05 17.23
CA LYS A 129 -7.18 11.79 17.92
C LYS A 129 -5.82 11.54 17.27
N ILE A 130 -5.52 10.30 16.90
CA ILE A 130 -4.30 9.95 16.17
C ILE A 130 -4.26 10.64 14.81
N SER A 131 -5.32 10.53 14.02
CA SER A 131 -5.40 11.16 12.70
C SER A 131 -5.24 12.68 12.79
N GLN A 132 -5.84 13.32 13.79
CA GLN A 132 -5.67 14.76 14.03
C GLN A 132 -4.23 15.12 14.41
N LYS A 133 -3.60 14.36 15.31
CA LYS A 133 -2.19 14.57 15.67
C LYS A 133 -1.26 14.37 14.47
N LEU A 134 -1.49 13.32 13.68
CA LEU A 134 -0.75 13.05 12.45
C LEU A 134 -0.94 14.17 11.43
N ALA A 135 -2.17 14.67 11.23
CA ALA A 135 -2.43 15.78 10.32
C ALA A 135 -1.80 17.09 10.80
N GLN A 136 -1.69 17.31 12.11
CA GLN A 136 -1.00 18.47 12.67
C GLN A 136 0.52 18.34 12.48
N PHE A 137 1.07 17.15 12.73
CA PHE A 137 2.47 16.83 12.49
C PHE A 137 2.83 16.98 11.00
N LEU A 138 2.04 16.39 10.10
CA LEU A 138 2.24 16.46 8.65
C LEU A 138 2.19 17.91 8.16
N ARG A 139 1.26 18.73 8.67
CA ARG A 139 1.23 20.16 8.35
C ARG A 139 2.47 20.90 8.82
N ALA A 140 2.98 20.58 10.01
CA ALA A 140 4.24 21.16 10.49
C ALA A 140 5.44 20.72 9.63
N TYR A 141 5.50 19.43 9.30
CA TYR A 141 6.51 18.85 8.41
C TYR A 141 6.48 19.44 7.00
N CYS A 142 5.31 19.56 6.39
CA CYS A 142 5.15 20.20 5.07
C CYS A 142 5.60 21.67 5.09
N ARG A 143 5.25 22.43 6.14
CA ARG A 143 5.74 23.81 6.30
C ARG A 143 7.25 23.88 6.44
N TRP A 144 7.84 22.93 7.15
CA TRP A 144 9.28 22.85 7.33
C TRP A 144 9.99 22.50 6.01
N ILE A 145 9.53 21.46 5.30
CA ILE A 145 10.13 20.99 4.05
C ILE A 145 9.93 21.98 2.89
N SER A 146 8.81 22.70 2.89
CA SER A 146 8.50 23.73 1.88
C SER A 146 9.28 25.03 2.11
N SER A 147 10.06 25.14 3.19
CA SER A 147 10.93 26.29 3.39
C SER A 147 12.09 26.26 2.40
N GLY A 148 12.42 27.40 1.80
CA GLY A 148 13.49 27.48 0.80
C GLY A 148 14.85 27.02 1.32
N PHE A 149 15.14 27.30 2.59
CA PHE A 149 16.36 26.84 3.26
C PHE A 149 16.43 25.31 3.39
N THR A 150 15.33 24.65 3.78
CA THR A 150 15.32 23.18 3.87
C THR A 150 15.40 22.55 2.48
N ALA A 151 14.74 23.14 1.47
CA ALA A 151 14.84 22.67 0.10
C ALA A 151 16.28 22.73 -0.44
N THR A 152 17.01 23.83 -0.21
CA THR A 152 18.41 23.95 -0.64
C THR A 152 19.33 22.99 0.12
N LEU A 153 19.09 22.79 1.43
CA LEU A 153 19.84 21.82 2.23
C LEU A 153 19.60 20.38 1.75
N VAL A 154 18.35 20.01 1.47
CA VAL A 154 18.01 18.68 0.94
C VAL A 154 18.63 18.49 -0.45
N ALA A 155 18.52 19.48 -1.34
CA ALA A 155 19.09 19.40 -2.68
C ALA A 155 20.62 19.26 -2.65
N THR A 156 21.31 20.05 -1.82
CA THR A 156 22.77 19.96 -1.66
C THR A 156 23.18 18.60 -1.10
N THR A 157 22.47 18.09 -0.09
CA THR A 157 22.71 16.74 0.46
C THR A 157 22.50 15.65 -0.58
N LEU A 158 21.44 15.76 -1.41
CA LEU A 158 21.14 14.81 -2.48
C LEU A 158 22.24 14.79 -3.56
N LEU A 159 22.73 15.98 -3.95
CA LEU A 159 23.83 16.11 -4.92
C LEU A 159 25.14 15.52 -4.39
N ILE A 160 25.46 15.78 -3.11
CA ILE A 160 26.62 15.18 -2.46
C ILE A 160 26.46 13.66 -2.41
N PHE A 161 25.28 13.16 -2.04
CA PHE A 161 24.99 11.73 -1.98
C PHE A 161 25.12 11.04 -3.35
N TRP A 162 24.60 11.64 -4.42
CA TRP A 162 24.77 11.11 -5.78
C TRP A 162 26.22 11.12 -6.24
N GLY A 163 26.96 12.21 -5.97
CA GLY A 163 28.38 12.30 -6.31
C GLY A 163 29.24 11.27 -5.58
N LEU A 164 28.98 11.07 -4.28
CA LEU A 164 29.64 10.01 -3.49
C LEU A 164 29.24 8.63 -4.01
N SER A 165 27.93 8.37 -4.19
CA SER A 165 27.44 7.07 -4.68
C SER A 165 28.05 6.70 -6.02
N ALA A 166 28.18 7.63 -6.96
CA ALA A 166 28.83 7.39 -8.24
C ALA A 166 30.32 7.02 -8.06
N LYS A 167 31.06 7.77 -7.24
CA LYS A 167 32.48 7.46 -6.94
C LYS A 167 32.65 6.09 -6.31
N TRP A 168 31.77 5.71 -5.39
CA TRP A 168 31.80 4.40 -4.73
C TRP A 168 31.39 3.28 -5.68
N ALA A 169 30.38 3.50 -6.51
CA ALA A 169 29.96 2.54 -7.54
C ALA A 169 31.10 2.25 -8.54
N SER A 170 31.87 3.26 -8.97
CA SER A 170 33.03 3.05 -9.84
C SER A 170 34.18 2.28 -9.20
N LYS A 171 34.25 2.24 -7.86
CA LYS A 171 35.23 1.45 -7.10
C LYS A 171 34.71 0.08 -6.67
N ALA A 172 33.45 -0.24 -6.95
CA ALA A 172 32.85 -1.51 -6.56
C ALA A 172 33.45 -2.64 -7.38
N ILE A 173 34.20 -3.53 -6.73
CA ILE A 173 34.79 -4.70 -7.37
C ILE A 173 33.69 -5.76 -7.50
N PRO A 174 33.35 -6.21 -8.73
CA PRO A 174 32.32 -7.22 -8.95
C PRO A 174 32.88 -8.64 -8.70
N ASN A 175 33.28 -8.93 -7.46
CA ASN A 175 33.77 -10.27 -7.09
C ASN A 175 32.72 -11.01 -6.26
N ILE A 176 32.04 -11.98 -6.86
CA ILE A 176 31.23 -12.96 -6.14
C ILE A 176 32.16 -14.05 -5.62
N THR A 177 32.78 -13.82 -4.46
CA THR A 177 33.67 -14.81 -3.85
C THR A 177 32.86 -16.06 -3.50
N PRO A 178 33.18 -17.25 -4.05
CA PRO A 178 32.39 -18.48 -3.84
C PRO A 178 32.38 -18.95 -2.38
N ARG A 179 33.26 -18.41 -1.54
CA ARG A 179 33.30 -18.66 -0.09
C ARG A 179 32.04 -18.15 0.63
N LYS A 180 31.30 -17.20 0.05
CA LYS A 180 30.03 -16.68 0.57
C LYS A 180 28.80 -17.45 0.06
N LEU A 181 28.98 -18.36 -0.90
CA LEU A 181 27.91 -19.23 -1.41
C LEU A 181 27.67 -20.46 -0.51
N PHE A 182 28.71 -20.90 0.21
CA PHE A 182 28.63 -22.04 1.11
C PHE A 182 28.49 -21.58 2.56
N LEU A 183 27.76 -22.35 3.37
CA LEU A 183 27.80 -22.22 4.82
C LEU A 183 29.25 -22.19 5.31
N ALA A 184 29.53 -21.35 6.31
CA ALA A 184 30.88 -21.14 6.82
C ALA A 184 31.58 -22.46 7.18
N ASP A 185 30.81 -23.43 7.70
CA ASP A 185 31.26 -24.75 8.16
C ASP A 185 31.01 -25.89 7.14
N SER A 186 30.73 -25.58 5.88
CA SER A 186 30.54 -26.62 4.86
C SER A 186 31.85 -27.39 4.63
N PRO A 187 31.84 -28.73 4.58
CA PRO A 187 33.03 -29.55 4.28
C PRO A 187 33.67 -29.20 2.92
N LEU A 188 32.92 -28.57 2.00
CA LEU A 188 33.42 -28.03 0.74
C LEU A 188 34.38 -26.85 0.91
N ASN A 189 34.18 -26.02 1.94
CA ASN A 189 35.08 -24.92 2.27
C ASN A 189 36.38 -25.44 2.88
N GLU A 190 36.31 -26.52 3.66
CA GLU A 190 37.46 -27.16 4.31
C GLU A 190 38.33 -27.94 3.30
N ALA A 191 37.71 -28.74 2.42
CA ALA A 191 38.41 -29.47 1.36
C ALA A 191 39.17 -28.55 0.39
N ARG A 192 38.56 -27.41 0.03
CA ARG A 192 39.22 -26.39 -0.80
C ARG A 192 40.40 -25.74 -0.08
N LYS A 193 40.25 -25.43 1.21
CA LYS A 193 41.31 -24.84 2.03
C LYS A 193 42.53 -25.78 2.04
N LYS A 194 42.30 -27.09 2.21
CA LYS A 194 43.34 -28.13 2.21
C LYS A 194 44.08 -28.24 0.85
N ASN A 195 43.35 -28.20 -0.27
CA ASN A 195 43.93 -28.20 -1.62
C ASN A 195 44.71 -26.91 -1.98
N PHE A 196 44.39 -25.79 -1.33
CA PHE A 196 45.09 -24.52 -1.53
C PHE A 196 46.42 -24.44 -0.76
N PHE A 197 46.60 -25.25 0.29
CA PHE A 197 47.83 -25.30 1.11
C PHE A 197 48.78 -26.46 0.73
N THR A 198 48.47 -27.20 -0.34
CA THR A 198 49.27 -28.36 -0.81
C THR A 198 49.96 -28.13 -2.16
N ASN A 199 49.82 -26.94 -2.75
CA ASN A 199 50.73 -26.36 -3.76
C ASN A 199 51.42 -25.14 -3.16
#